data_AF-A0ABD0PAV1-F1
#
_entry.id   AF-A0ABD0PAV1-F1
#
_cell.length_a   1.000
_cell.length_b   1.000
_cell.length_c   1.000
_cell.angle_alpha   90.00
_cell.angle_beta   90.00
_cell.angle_gamma   90.00
#
_symmetry.space_group_name_H-M   'P 1'
#
loop_
_entity.id
_entity.type
_entity.pdbx_description
1 polymer ?
#
loop_
_entity_poly.entity_id
_entity_poly.type
_entity_poly.pdbx_seq_one_letter_code
_entity_poly.pdbx_strand_id
1 'polypeptide(L)' 'AIETNLVQKSPAGLTYVAEWRGGILDHKMGHLACFSGGMIGIGADDGPAGQRQHYLDLAAEITHTCHESYSRS' A
#
# COMPACT_ATOMS: atom_id res chain seq x y z
N ALA A 1 1.27 11.17 5.84
CA ALA A 1 1.89 10.50 7.00
C ALA A 1 2.13 9.01 6.73
N ILE A 2 1.12 8.21 6.39
CA ILE A 2 1.29 6.78 6.04
C ILE A 2 1.95 6.62 4.67
N GLU A 3 1.42 7.24 3.60
CA GLU A 3 2.05 7.18 2.27
C GLU A 3 3.51 7.62 2.28
N THR A 4 3.82 8.75 2.93
CA THR A 4 5.16 9.34 2.95
C THR A 4 6.22 8.50 3.65
N ASN A 5 5.83 7.67 4.63
CA ASN A 5 6.79 6.99 5.51
C ASN A 5 6.72 5.46 5.43
N LEU A 6 5.61 4.90 4.96
CA LEU A 6 5.35 3.46 5.02
C LEU A 6 5.10 2.84 3.64
N VAL A 7 4.65 3.60 2.64
CA VAL A 7 4.45 3.06 1.29
C VAL A 7 5.79 3.04 0.56
N GLN A 8 6.27 1.84 0.24
CA GLN A 8 7.54 1.61 -0.43
C GLN A 8 7.35 0.82 -1.72
N LYS A 9 8.31 0.93 -2.64
CA LYS A 9 8.37 0.12 -3.87
C LYS A 9 9.55 -0.84 -3.79
N SER A 10 9.30 -2.12 -4.04
CA SER A 10 10.33 -3.16 -4.07
C SER A 10 11.16 -3.06 -5.37
N PRO A 11 12.36 -3.69 -5.42
CA PRO A 11 13.14 -3.77 -6.65
C PRO A 11 12.39 -4.45 -7.82
N ALA A 12 11.42 -5.32 -7.51
CA ALA A 12 10.56 -5.98 -8.49
C ALA A 12 9.38 -5.11 -8.95
N GLY A 13 9.29 -3.86 -8.48
CA GLY A 13 8.23 -2.91 -8.86
C GLY A 13 6.93 -3.05 -8.07
N LEU A 14 6.87 -3.90 -7.04
CA LEU A 14 5.68 -4.07 -6.20
C LEU A 14 5.60 -3.00 -5.10
N THR A 15 4.46 -2.34 -4.98
CA THR A 15 4.16 -1.33 -3.96
C THR A 15 3.58 -1.99 -2.71
N TYR A 16 4.15 -1.72 -1.53
CA TYR A 16 3.76 -2.36 -0.27
C TYR A 16 3.80 -1.38 0.90
N VAL A 17 3.06 -1.72 1.97
CA VAL A 17 3.07 -0.97 3.23
C VAL A 17 4.05 -1.65 4.18
N ALA A 18 5.18 -0.98 4.44
CA ALA A 18 6.23 -1.41 5.35
C ALA A 18 5.84 -1.20 6.82
N GLU A 19 6.49 -1.94 7.73
CA GLU A 19 6.31 -1.78 9.17
C GLU A 19 7.31 -0.76 9.74
N TRP A 20 6.89 0.04 10.72
CA TRP A 20 7.78 0.92 11.46
C TRP A 20 8.11 0.33 12.84
N ARG A 21 9.38 0.09 13.13
CA ARG A 21 9.84 -0.46 14.41
C ARG A 21 10.98 0.38 14.97
N GLY A 22 10.71 1.12 16.06
CA GLY A 22 11.73 1.82 16.84
C GLY A 22 12.54 2.87 16.08
N GLY A 23 11.98 3.47 15.03
CA GLY A 23 12.68 4.48 14.21
C GLY A 23 13.25 3.95 12.89
N ILE A 24 13.15 2.63 12.64
CA ILE A 24 13.64 1.98 11.42
C ILE A 24 12.46 1.36 10.67
N LEU A 25 12.49 1.48 9.35
CA LEU A 25 11.54 0.84 8.45
C LEU A 25 11.94 -0.63 8.24
N ASP A 26 11.08 -1.57 8.66
CA ASP A 26 11.21 -2.99 8.32
C ASP A 26 10.49 -3.24 6.99
N HIS A 27 11.25 -3.61 5.96
CA HIS A 27 10.77 -3.80 4.59
C HIS A 27 9.99 -5.11 4.42
N LYS A 28 8.89 -5.23 5.17
CA LYS A 28 7.97 -6.37 5.17
C LYS A 28 6.54 -5.87 5.19
N MET A 29 5.67 -6.65 4.57
CA MET A 29 4.23 -6.42 4.59
C MET A 29 3.54 -7.72 5.02
N GLY A 30 2.84 -7.67 6.15
CA GLY A 30 2.02 -8.79 6.61
C GLY A 30 0.71 -8.90 5.84
N HIS A 31 0.09 -10.09 5.84
CA HIS A 31 -1.21 -10.31 5.20
C HIS A 31 -2.29 -9.35 5.69
N LEU A 32 -2.30 -9.04 7.01
CA LEU A 32 -3.22 -8.07 7.59
C LEU A 32 -3.13 -6.70 6.92
N ALA A 33 -1.95 -6.26 6.47
CA ALA A 33 -1.76 -4.98 5.80
C ALA A 33 -2.45 -4.90 4.43
N CYS A 34 -2.87 -6.03 3.83
CA CYS A 34 -3.64 -6.04 2.59
C CYS A 34 -4.98 -5.32 2.68
N PHE A 35 -5.54 -5.18 3.90
CA PHE A 35 -6.75 -4.37 4.12
C PHE A 35 -6.57 -2.90 3.71
N SER A 36 -5.34 -2.38 3.74
CA SER A 36 -5.04 -0.98 3.46
C SER A 36 -5.34 -0.61 2.01
N GLY A 37 -5.18 -1.53 1.06
CA GLY A 37 -5.58 -1.30 -0.33
C GLY A 37 -7.08 -0.99 -0.45
N GLY A 38 -7.92 -1.80 0.20
CA GLY A 38 -9.37 -1.56 0.25
C GLY A 38 -9.73 -0.26 0.99
N MET A 39 -9.07 0.02 2.12
CA MET A 39 -9.28 1.25 2.89
C MET A 39 -8.98 2.50 2.05
N ILE A 40 -7.83 2.51 1.35
CA ILE A 40 -7.41 3.63 0.50
C ILE A 40 -8.38 3.81 -0.68
N GLY A 41 -8.79 2.70 -1.30
CA GLY A 41 -9.73 2.74 -2.42
C GLY A 41 -11.10 3.29 -2.03
N ILE A 42 -11.65 2.87 -0.88
CA ILE A 42 -12.93 3.38 -0.36
C ILE A 42 -12.83 4.87 -0.02
N GLY A 43 -11.72 5.31 0.58
CA GLY A 43 -11.49 6.71 0.96
C GLY A 43 -11.15 7.63 -0.21
N ALA A 44 -10.94 7.12 -1.43
CA ALA A 44 -10.50 7.90 -2.58
C ALA A 44 -11.52 8.97 -3.01
N ASP A 45 -12.82 8.69 -2.86
CA ASP A 45 -13.91 9.61 -3.25
C ASP A 45 -14.06 10.80 -2.27
N ASP A 46 -13.78 10.57 -0.99
CA ASP A 46 -13.82 11.60 0.07
C ASP A 46 -12.48 12.35 0.25
N GLY A 47 -11.48 12.00 -0.56
CA GLY A 47 -10.15 12.60 -0.53
C GLY A 47 -10.10 14.03 -1.09
N PRO A 48 -8.95 14.72 -0.95
CA PRO A 48 -8.74 16.03 -1.54
C PRO A 48 -9.02 16.06 -3.05
N ALA A 49 -9.64 17.14 -3.52
CA ALA A 49 -9.95 17.32 -4.93
C ALA A 49 -8.69 17.14 -5.81
N GLY A 50 -8.81 16.32 -6.86
CA GLY A 50 -7.71 15.99 -7.76
C GLY A 50 -6.82 14.82 -7.33
N GLN A 51 -6.99 14.25 -6.13
CA GLN A 51 -6.19 13.09 -5.66
C GLN A 51 -6.92 11.76 -5.75
N ARG A 52 -8.22 11.77 -6.12
CA ARG A 52 -9.04 10.57 -6.25
C ARG A 52 -8.36 9.47 -7.08
N GLN A 53 -7.87 9.80 -8.28
CA GLN A 53 -7.23 8.82 -9.15
C GLN A 53 -5.93 8.28 -8.54
N HIS A 54 -5.13 9.14 -7.91
CA HIS A 54 -3.91 8.75 -7.20
C HIS A 54 -4.18 7.71 -6.11
N TYR A 55 -5.23 7.90 -5.29
CA TYR A 55 -5.59 6.92 -4.27
C TYR A 55 -6.14 5.62 -4.85
N LEU A 56 -6.93 5.68 -5.93
CA LEU A 56 -7.38 4.47 -6.62
C LEU A 56 -6.22 3.68 -7.22
N ASP A 57 -5.24 4.37 -7.81
CA ASP A 57 -4.04 3.75 -8.38
C ASP A 57 -3.20 3.12 -7.27
N LEU A 58 -2.97 3.83 -6.16
CA LEU A 58 -2.25 3.29 -5.01
C LEU A 58 -2.96 2.07 -4.41
N ALA A 59 -4.28 2.13 -4.25
CA ALA A 59 -5.08 1.02 -3.77
C ALA A 59 -4.90 -0.20 -4.68
N ALA A 60 -4.95 -0.01 -5.99
CA ALA A 60 -4.74 -1.07 -6.97
C ALA A 60 -3.32 -1.66 -6.90
N GLU A 61 -2.28 -0.83 -6.76
CA GLU A 61 -0.90 -1.32 -6.63
C GLU A 61 -0.70 -2.16 -5.35
N ILE A 62 -1.24 -1.72 -4.21
CA ILE A 62 -1.17 -2.47 -2.95
C ILE A 62 -1.91 -3.81 -3.06
N THR A 63 -3.12 -3.80 -3.62
CA THR A 63 -3.90 -5.03 -3.82
C THR A 63 -3.22 -5.97 -4.82
N HIS A 64 -2.57 -5.44 -5.85
CA HIS A 64 -1.76 -6.24 -6.77
C HIS A 64 -0.58 -6.93 -6.06
N THR A 65 0.14 -6.22 -5.18
CA THR A 65 1.20 -6.82 -4.37
C THR A 65 0.66 -7.94 -3.46
N CYS A 66 -0.53 -7.75 -2.88
CA CYS A 66 -1.19 -8.80 -2.12
C CYS A 66 -1.52 -10.01 -3.00
N HIS A 67 -2.10 -9.80 -4.19
CA HIS A 67 -2.33 -10.87 -5.16
C HIS A 67 -1.04 -11.64 -5.52
N GLU A 68 0.06 -10.93 -5.78
CA GLU A 68 1.35 -11.55 -6.06
C GLU A 68 1.87 -12.38 -4.89
N SER A 69 1.64 -11.94 -3.65
CA SER A 69 1.97 -12.72 -2.45
C SER A 69 1.24 -14.06 -2.44
N TYR A 70 -0.05 -14.08 -2.80
CA TYR A 70 -0.81 -15.32 -2.94
C TYR A 70 -0.34 -16.19 -4.11
N SER A 71 -0.08 -15.59 -5.29
CA SER A 71 0.27 -16.33 -6.50
C SER A 71 1.65 -16.98 -6.44
N ARG A 72 2.56 -16.44 -5.61
CA ARG A 72 3.95 -16.92 -5.49
C ARG A 72 4.18 -17.80 -4.25
N SER A 73 3.13 -18.07 -3.48
CA SER A 73 3.16 -18.93 -2.28
C SER A 73 2.92 -20.39 -2.60
#